data_AF-A0A964QAU2-F1
#
_entry.id   AF-A0A964QAU2-F1
#
_cell.length_a   1.000
_cell.length_b   1.000
_cell.length_c   1.000
_cell.angle_alpha   90.00
_cell.angle_beta   90.00
_cell.angle_gamma   90.00
#
_symmetry.space_group_name_H-M   'P 1'
#
loop_
_entity.id
_entity.type
_entity.pdbx_description
1 polymer ?
#
loop_
_entity_poly.entity_id
_entity_poly.type
_entity_poly.pdbx_seq_one_letter_code
_entity_poly.pdbx_strand_id
1 'polypeptide(L)'
;MKIRALLLLALTLPGPVLAQDTTAAAAQVAPEPPPPSGLAAAEIARSRRCVPVLAKLDTLNARLKPLADRADHIRMLNEAVLVEDSTRADTLDAADPVDAAVRAWFASDQMLAKQYAESGDSAIEARRAEGRDQIRRRLGEAISAVNASGRELIETAGDLELGTRECQGMMLVRSSVLEACGSADTPLCADAREPEPKGRYGLVDRPEDVWDFESIRPWEQPTPLGSTQAGGLAGAQTAAVAQRGNMMVVLSVEPMIRDRADVGAAEAALLEANLDSLGITHRNAKYLVVPALSVEIEVAEPLGGETHYFLHFGDLSNPGRDVIWTSPAIGHPQQGTIPATKAVLDRLAAGEGVTLTAIRFPDPAQKQAEALYSVELTEVGQALAVSMLLEYLKTDFGADFDALLPAGAD
;
A
#
# COMPACT_ATOMS: atom_id res chain seq x y z
N MET A 1 -12.45 62.34 24.54
CA MET A 1 -11.57 63.51 24.74
C MET A 1 -10.81 63.74 23.43
N LYS A 2 -11.10 64.87 22.74
CA LYS A 2 -10.46 65.48 21.53
C LYS A 2 -10.17 64.55 20.33
N ILE A 3 -11.04 64.37 19.32
CA ILE A 3 -11.47 65.28 18.21
C ILE A 3 -10.32 66.01 17.49
N ARG A 4 -10.08 65.64 16.21
CA ARG A 4 -10.23 66.55 15.05
C ARG A 4 -10.29 65.78 13.73
N ALA A 5 -11.27 66.18 12.92
CA ALA A 5 -11.59 65.74 11.56
C ALA A 5 -11.00 66.69 10.50
N LEU A 6 -10.88 66.22 9.26
CA LEU A 6 -11.18 66.88 7.95
C LEU A 6 -10.58 65.95 6.86
N LEU A 7 -11.28 65.28 5.93
CA LEU A 7 -12.18 65.67 4.81
C LEU A 7 -11.53 66.52 3.70
N LEU A 8 -11.38 65.92 2.50
CA LEU A 8 -11.57 66.43 1.11
C LEU A 8 -10.67 65.63 0.14
N LEU A 9 -11.23 64.76 -0.70
CA LEU A 9 -11.82 64.95 -2.04
C LEU A 9 -10.80 64.92 -3.21
N ALA A 10 -11.16 64.08 -4.18
CA ALA A 10 -10.52 63.73 -5.45
C ALA A 10 -9.95 64.88 -6.30
N LEU A 11 -8.89 64.57 -7.07
CA LEU A 11 -8.78 64.94 -8.47
C LEU A 11 -7.77 64.05 -9.22
N THR A 12 -8.27 63.41 -10.26
CA THR A 12 -7.63 62.62 -11.32
C THR A 12 -6.79 63.47 -12.27
N LEU A 13 -5.62 62.97 -12.71
CA LEU A 13 -5.23 62.69 -14.11
C LEU A 13 -3.73 62.28 -14.19
N PRO A 14 -3.31 61.59 -15.27
CA PRO A 14 -2.29 60.53 -15.26
C PRO A 14 -0.88 61.01 -15.63
N GLY A 15 0.13 60.39 -15.03
CA GLY A 15 1.52 60.42 -15.50
C GLY A 15 1.92 59.00 -15.94
N PRO A 16 2.70 58.85 -17.03
CA PRO A 16 2.86 57.59 -17.73
C PRO A 16 3.59 56.59 -16.85
N VAL A 17 2.95 55.46 -16.57
CA VAL A 17 3.65 54.22 -16.21
C VAL A 17 4.44 53.86 -17.46
N LEU A 18 5.75 54.04 -17.42
CA LEU A 18 6.65 53.34 -18.32
C LEU A 18 6.38 51.86 -18.12
N ALA A 19 5.63 51.28 -19.05
CA ALA A 19 5.54 49.84 -19.23
C ALA A 19 6.97 49.35 -19.47
N GLN A 20 7.61 48.84 -18.41
CA GLN A 20 8.66 47.86 -18.59
C GLN A 20 7.92 46.61 -19.06
N ASP A 21 7.94 46.40 -20.38
CA ASP A 21 7.73 45.10 -20.99
C ASP A 21 8.83 44.15 -20.50
N THR A 22 8.73 43.73 -19.23
CA THR A 22 9.22 42.42 -18.84
C THR A 22 8.12 41.45 -19.20
N THR A 23 8.04 41.10 -20.48
CA THR A 23 7.59 39.77 -20.86
C THR A 23 8.53 38.81 -20.15
N ALA A 24 8.12 38.35 -18.97
CA ALA A 24 8.66 37.13 -18.40
C ALA A 24 8.47 36.09 -19.50
N ALA A 25 9.56 35.71 -20.16
CA ALA A 25 9.57 34.57 -21.05
C ALA A 25 8.92 33.45 -20.25
N ALA A 26 7.82 32.89 -20.79
CA ALA A 26 7.24 31.68 -20.23
C ALA A 26 8.40 30.72 -20.00
N ALA A 27 8.57 30.28 -18.74
CA ALA A 27 9.52 29.23 -18.45
C ALA A 27 9.20 28.11 -19.45
N GLN A 28 10.13 27.84 -20.35
CA GLN A 28 10.01 26.71 -21.25
C GLN A 28 9.94 25.49 -20.35
N VAL A 29 8.73 24.95 -20.17
CA VAL A 29 8.55 23.63 -19.57
C VAL A 29 9.41 22.72 -20.44
N ALA A 30 10.47 22.16 -19.84
CA ALA A 30 11.30 21.19 -20.54
C ALA A 30 10.35 20.11 -21.10
N PRO A 31 10.46 19.74 -22.38
CA PRO A 31 9.61 18.69 -22.92
C PRO A 31 9.76 17.46 -22.04
N GLU A 32 8.63 16.92 -21.60
CA GLU A 32 8.60 15.69 -20.81
C GLU A 32 9.37 14.60 -21.58
N PRO A 33 10.26 13.84 -20.91
CA PRO A 33 11.00 12.80 -21.59
C PRO A 33 10.01 11.84 -22.26
N PRO A 34 10.27 11.41 -23.50
CA PRO A 34 9.37 10.51 -24.20
C PRO A 34 9.21 9.20 -23.42
N PRO A 35 8.07 8.49 -23.58
CA PRO A 35 7.87 7.21 -22.94
C PRO A 35 8.98 6.21 -23.35
N PRO A 36 9.30 5.22 -22.49
CA PRO A 36 10.30 4.22 -22.78
C PRO A 36 10.00 3.51 -24.12
N SER A 37 11.03 3.30 -24.94
CA SER A 37 10.83 2.84 -26.33
C SER A 37 10.20 1.45 -26.47
N GLY A 38 10.32 0.60 -25.45
CA GLY A 38 9.73 -0.74 -25.37
C GLY A 38 8.37 -0.77 -24.64
N LEU A 39 7.94 0.34 -24.03
CA LEU A 39 6.68 0.41 -23.26
C LEU A 39 5.50 -0.09 -24.09
N ALA A 40 5.37 0.40 -25.32
CA ALA A 40 4.22 0.07 -26.15
C ALA A 40 4.08 -1.45 -26.39
N ALA A 41 5.20 -2.11 -26.68
CA ALA A 41 5.22 -3.56 -26.90
C ALA A 41 4.89 -4.34 -25.61
N ALA A 42 5.48 -3.92 -24.48
CA ALA A 42 5.25 -4.53 -23.18
C ALA A 42 3.78 -4.43 -22.75
N GLU A 43 3.17 -3.24 -22.86
CA GLU A 43 1.80 -3.02 -22.40
C GLU A 43 0.75 -3.65 -23.32
N ILE A 44 1.01 -3.72 -24.64
CA ILE A 44 0.19 -4.53 -25.57
C ILE A 44 0.22 -6.01 -25.15
N ALA A 45 1.42 -6.55 -24.90
CA ALA A 45 1.58 -7.95 -24.52
C ALA A 45 0.92 -8.25 -23.17
N ARG A 46 1.11 -7.39 -22.16
CA ARG A 46 0.44 -7.46 -20.85
C ARG A 46 -1.08 -7.46 -21.02
N SER A 47 -1.62 -6.51 -21.78
CA SER A 47 -3.06 -6.35 -21.97
C SER A 47 -3.72 -7.62 -22.50
N ARG A 48 -3.08 -8.30 -23.47
CA ARG A 48 -3.56 -9.59 -23.98
C ARG A 48 -3.50 -10.71 -22.93
N ARG A 49 -2.41 -10.79 -22.16
CA ARG A 49 -2.24 -11.79 -21.08
C ARG A 49 -3.25 -11.60 -19.95
N CYS A 50 -3.64 -10.36 -19.66
CA CYS A 50 -4.52 -10.05 -18.54
C CYS A 50 -6.00 -10.39 -18.77
N VAL A 51 -6.47 -10.47 -20.02
CA VAL A 51 -7.88 -10.81 -20.31
C VAL A 51 -8.31 -12.14 -19.67
N PRO A 52 -7.65 -13.29 -19.90
CA PRO A 52 -8.05 -14.56 -19.28
C PRO A 52 -7.84 -14.60 -17.76
N VAL A 53 -6.86 -13.86 -17.22
CA VAL A 53 -6.62 -13.79 -15.78
C VAL A 53 -7.75 -13.05 -15.08
N LEU A 54 -8.08 -11.85 -15.57
CA LEU A 54 -9.13 -11.01 -15.00
C LEU A 54 -10.51 -11.69 -15.13
N ALA A 55 -10.76 -12.42 -16.23
CA ALA A 55 -11.98 -13.21 -16.38
C ALA A 55 -12.14 -14.31 -15.31
N LYS A 56 -11.04 -15.00 -14.95
CA LYS A 56 -11.05 -15.99 -13.86
C LYS A 56 -11.27 -15.32 -12.51
N LEU A 57 -10.58 -14.21 -12.25
CA LEU A 57 -10.74 -13.43 -11.04
C LEU A 57 -12.18 -12.93 -10.86
N ASP A 58 -12.82 -12.49 -11.95
CA ASP A 58 -14.22 -12.06 -11.95
C ASP A 58 -15.17 -13.20 -11.62
N THR A 59 -14.92 -14.37 -12.20
CA THR A 59 -15.69 -15.59 -11.92
C THR A 59 -15.57 -15.96 -10.45
N LEU A 60 -14.36 -15.91 -9.89
CA LEU A 60 -14.12 -16.19 -8.48
C LEU A 60 -14.81 -15.16 -7.59
N ASN A 61 -14.66 -13.87 -7.87
CA ASN A 61 -15.30 -12.78 -7.12
C ASN A 61 -16.83 -12.89 -7.14
N ALA A 62 -17.43 -13.22 -8.28
CA ALA A 62 -18.86 -13.44 -8.40
C ALA A 62 -19.34 -14.63 -7.55
N ARG A 63 -18.54 -15.70 -7.42
CA ARG A 63 -18.84 -16.85 -6.55
C ARG A 63 -18.61 -16.57 -5.07
N LEU A 64 -17.63 -15.74 -4.73
CA LEU A 64 -17.32 -15.35 -3.35
C LEU A 64 -18.29 -14.30 -2.80
N LYS A 65 -18.84 -13.43 -3.64
CA LYS A 65 -19.71 -12.33 -3.21
C LYS A 65 -20.88 -12.79 -2.32
N PRO A 66 -21.67 -13.83 -2.67
CA PRO A 66 -22.76 -14.30 -1.81
C PRO A 66 -22.27 -14.80 -0.44
N LEU A 67 -21.06 -15.38 -0.37
CA LEU A 67 -20.47 -15.83 0.88
C LEU A 67 -20.01 -14.63 1.74
N ALA A 68 -19.43 -13.60 1.13
CA ALA A 68 -19.09 -12.36 1.81
C ALA A 68 -20.34 -11.67 2.39
N ASP A 69 -21.39 -11.52 1.56
CA ASP A 69 -22.67 -10.94 2.00
C ASP A 69 -23.27 -11.75 3.17
N ARG A 70 -23.16 -13.08 3.14
CA ARG A 70 -23.60 -13.97 4.23
C ARG A 70 -22.75 -13.84 5.50
N ALA A 71 -21.43 -13.76 5.35
CA ALA A 71 -20.51 -13.56 6.48
C ALA A 71 -20.79 -12.24 7.19
N ASP A 72 -21.01 -11.16 6.43
CA ASP A 72 -21.34 -9.83 6.93
C ASP A 72 -22.65 -9.85 7.71
N HIS A 73 -23.67 -10.51 7.16
CA HIS A 73 -24.95 -10.71 7.84
C HIS A 73 -24.79 -11.45 9.18
N ILE A 74 -24.04 -12.56 9.21
CA ILE A 74 -23.79 -13.32 10.46
C ILE A 74 -23.03 -12.47 11.49
N ARG A 75 -22.05 -11.65 11.06
CA ARG A 75 -21.33 -10.74 11.95
C ARG A 75 -22.27 -9.70 12.56
N MET A 76 -23.17 -9.14 11.76
CA MET A 76 -24.19 -8.18 12.21
C MET A 76 -25.18 -8.82 13.20
N LEU A 77 -25.58 -10.07 13.00
CA LEU A 77 -26.36 -10.83 13.97
C LEU A 77 -25.60 -11.06 15.28
N ASN A 78 -24.33 -11.43 15.22
CA ASN A 78 -23.50 -11.65 16.41
C ASN A 78 -23.28 -10.36 17.20
N GLU A 79 -23.12 -9.22 16.52
CA GLU A 79 -23.08 -7.91 17.17
C GLU A 79 -24.41 -7.60 17.88
N ALA A 80 -25.55 -7.82 17.21
CA ALA A 80 -26.87 -7.60 17.82
C ALA A 80 -27.07 -8.45 19.09
N VAL A 81 -26.64 -9.72 19.06
CA VAL A 81 -26.66 -10.61 20.23
C VAL A 81 -25.73 -10.10 21.34
N LEU A 82 -24.53 -9.61 20.99
CA LEU A 82 -23.54 -9.11 21.94
C LEU A 82 -24.06 -7.90 22.73
N VAL A 83 -24.75 -6.98 22.05
CA VAL A 83 -25.29 -5.76 22.65
C VAL A 83 -26.76 -5.89 23.08
N GLU A 84 -27.35 -7.08 22.94
CA GLU A 84 -28.76 -7.37 23.26
C GLU A 84 -29.76 -6.43 22.56
N ASP A 85 -29.45 -6.00 21.32
CA ASP A 85 -30.28 -5.09 20.53
C ASP A 85 -31.43 -5.83 19.81
N SER A 86 -32.56 -5.98 20.51
CA SER A 86 -33.72 -6.68 19.98
C SER A 86 -34.46 -5.93 18.87
N THR A 87 -34.16 -4.65 18.62
CA THR A 87 -34.85 -3.88 17.56
C THR A 87 -34.52 -4.41 16.17
N ARG A 88 -33.39 -5.10 16.03
CA ARG A 88 -32.94 -5.74 14.79
C ARG A 88 -33.59 -7.11 14.53
N ALA A 89 -34.26 -7.69 15.53
CA ALA A 89 -34.81 -9.05 15.46
C ALA A 89 -36.09 -9.15 14.61
N ASP A 90 -36.88 -8.07 14.54
CA ASP A 90 -38.19 -8.08 13.86
C ASP A 90 -38.07 -8.11 12.33
N THR A 91 -36.96 -7.63 11.78
CA THR A 91 -36.66 -7.58 10.34
C THR A 91 -35.96 -8.84 9.82
N LEU A 92 -35.63 -9.80 10.69
CA LEU A 92 -34.91 -11.02 10.33
C LEU A 92 -35.77 -11.99 9.52
N ASP A 93 -35.16 -12.64 8.53
CA ASP A 93 -35.85 -13.55 7.63
C ASP A 93 -36.15 -14.89 8.33
N ALA A 94 -37.43 -15.21 8.49
CA ALA A 94 -37.85 -16.47 9.11
C ALA A 94 -37.53 -17.71 8.27
N ALA A 95 -37.26 -17.55 6.97
CA ALA A 95 -36.86 -18.64 6.08
C ALA A 95 -35.38 -19.03 6.27
N ASP A 96 -34.54 -18.10 6.74
CA ASP A 96 -33.14 -18.38 7.01
C ASP A 96 -32.95 -19.04 8.40
N PRO A 97 -32.30 -20.21 8.49
CA PRO A 97 -32.21 -20.96 9.74
C PRO A 97 -31.31 -20.32 10.80
N VAL A 98 -30.45 -19.35 10.44
CA VAL A 98 -29.63 -18.60 11.39
C VAL A 98 -30.44 -17.43 11.93
N ASP A 99 -31.10 -16.68 11.06
CA ASP A 99 -32.00 -15.58 11.41
C ASP A 99 -33.14 -16.03 12.31
N ALA A 100 -33.81 -17.13 11.95
CA ALA A 100 -34.88 -17.72 12.75
C ALA A 100 -34.40 -18.10 14.16
N ALA A 101 -33.15 -18.57 14.29
CA ALA A 101 -32.58 -18.93 15.58
C ALA A 101 -32.26 -17.71 16.45
N VAL A 102 -31.73 -16.63 15.85
CA VAL A 102 -31.47 -15.37 16.56
C VAL A 102 -32.78 -14.73 17.01
N ARG A 103 -33.79 -14.71 16.14
CA ARG A 103 -35.14 -14.23 16.48
C ARG A 103 -35.76 -15.01 17.63
N ALA A 104 -35.66 -16.34 17.59
CA ALA A 104 -36.16 -17.20 18.67
C ALA A 104 -35.41 -16.96 19.99
N TRP A 105 -34.09 -16.77 19.93
CA TRP A 105 -33.29 -16.41 21.10
C TRP A 105 -33.72 -15.08 21.70
N PHE A 106 -33.86 -14.01 20.91
CA PHE A 106 -34.32 -12.71 21.41
C PHE A 106 -35.70 -12.78 22.07
N ALA A 107 -36.64 -13.51 21.47
CA ALA A 107 -37.96 -13.71 22.06
C ALA A 107 -37.89 -14.44 23.42
N SER A 108 -37.03 -15.46 23.51
CA SER A 108 -36.79 -16.18 24.77
C SER A 108 -36.10 -15.30 25.82
N ASP A 109 -35.09 -14.53 25.42
CA ASP A 109 -34.31 -13.69 26.32
C ASP A 109 -35.15 -12.53 26.87
N GLN A 110 -36.02 -11.91 26.07
CA GLN A 110 -36.95 -10.87 26.53
C GLN A 110 -37.88 -11.39 27.64
N MET A 111 -38.39 -12.62 27.52
CA MET A 111 -39.20 -13.23 28.58
C MET A 111 -38.39 -13.44 29.86
N LEU A 112 -37.16 -13.95 29.75
CA LEU A 112 -36.27 -14.17 30.89
C LEU A 112 -35.84 -12.84 31.54
N ALA A 113 -35.55 -11.82 30.74
CA ALA A 113 -35.18 -10.49 31.23
C ALA A 113 -36.33 -9.86 32.04
N LYS A 114 -37.58 -10.00 31.58
CA LYS A 114 -38.76 -9.55 32.34
C LYS A 114 -38.91 -10.30 33.67
N GLN A 115 -38.77 -11.62 33.65
CA GLN A 115 -38.86 -12.43 34.87
C GLN A 115 -37.75 -12.10 35.87
N TYR A 116 -36.53 -11.86 35.40
CA TYR A 116 -35.41 -11.42 36.24
C TYR A 116 -35.67 -10.04 36.85
N ALA A 117 -36.17 -9.08 36.08
CA ALA A 117 -36.49 -7.74 36.57
C ALA A 117 -37.55 -7.76 37.69
N GLU A 118 -38.48 -8.72 37.65
CA GLU A 118 -39.53 -8.90 38.66
C GLU A 118 -39.06 -9.67 39.90
N SER A 119 -38.14 -10.63 39.76
CA SER A 119 -37.77 -11.58 40.82
C SER A 119 -36.40 -11.36 41.44
N GLY A 120 -35.43 -10.83 40.69
CA GLY A 120 -34.01 -10.78 41.06
C GLY A 120 -33.34 -12.16 41.16
N ASP A 121 -33.92 -13.22 40.59
CA ASP A 121 -33.40 -14.57 40.72
C ASP A 121 -32.14 -14.81 39.86
N SER A 122 -31.01 -15.01 40.52
CA SER A 122 -29.72 -15.35 39.90
C SER A 122 -29.75 -16.59 38.98
N ALA A 123 -30.68 -17.52 39.19
CA ALA A 123 -30.85 -18.68 38.30
C ALA A 123 -31.38 -18.26 36.92
N ILE A 124 -32.17 -17.18 36.83
CA ILE A 124 -32.67 -16.65 35.56
C ILE A 124 -31.53 -15.97 34.80
N GLU A 125 -30.68 -15.21 35.51
CA GLU A 125 -29.48 -14.59 34.94
C GLU A 125 -28.53 -15.65 34.35
N ALA A 126 -28.30 -16.75 35.06
CA ALA A 126 -27.50 -17.87 34.55
C ALA A 126 -28.11 -18.49 33.27
N ARG A 127 -29.44 -18.63 33.19
CA ARG A 127 -30.13 -19.14 31.98
C ARG A 127 -30.02 -18.18 30.80
N ARG A 128 -30.08 -16.86 31.04
CA ARG A 128 -29.84 -15.85 29.99
C ARG A 128 -28.42 -15.95 29.44
N ALA A 129 -27.43 -16.05 30.33
CA ALA A 129 -26.03 -16.22 29.95
C ALA A 129 -25.81 -17.49 29.12
N GLU A 130 -26.39 -18.62 29.55
CA GLU A 130 -26.31 -19.88 28.81
C GLU A 130 -26.96 -19.77 27.42
N GLY A 131 -28.15 -19.17 27.33
CA GLY A 131 -28.84 -18.95 26.05
C GLY A 131 -28.02 -18.09 25.09
N ARG A 132 -27.39 -17.03 25.60
CA ARG A 132 -26.49 -16.16 24.84
C ARG A 132 -25.26 -16.93 24.33
N ASP A 133 -24.65 -17.76 25.16
CA ASP A 133 -23.50 -18.58 24.74
C ASP A 133 -23.89 -19.61 23.67
N GLN A 134 -25.08 -20.21 23.78
CA GLN A 134 -25.59 -21.15 22.78
C GLN A 134 -25.82 -20.49 21.42
N ILE A 135 -26.49 -19.32 21.37
CA ILE A 135 -26.72 -18.63 20.08
C ILE A 135 -25.41 -18.12 19.47
N ARG A 136 -24.47 -17.63 20.29
CA ARG A 136 -23.14 -17.21 19.81
C ARG A 136 -22.34 -18.37 19.25
N ARG A 137 -22.41 -19.56 19.85
CA ARG A 137 -21.79 -20.77 19.30
C ARG A 137 -22.35 -21.12 17.92
N ARG A 138 -23.68 -21.08 17.78
CA ARG A 138 -24.35 -21.33 16.49
C ARG A 138 -23.96 -20.33 15.41
N LEU A 139 -23.83 -19.04 15.76
CA LEU A 139 -23.32 -18.02 14.84
C LEU A 139 -21.84 -18.29 14.48
N GLY A 140 -21.03 -18.74 15.44
CA GLY A 140 -19.65 -19.19 15.24
C GLY A 140 -19.53 -20.39 14.28
N GLU A 141 -20.43 -21.36 14.39
CA GLU A 141 -20.51 -22.51 13.47
C GLU A 141 -20.92 -22.06 12.07
N ALA A 142 -21.91 -21.16 11.96
CA ALA A 142 -22.38 -20.62 10.68
C ALA A 142 -21.27 -19.86 9.94
N ILE A 143 -20.52 -18.99 10.63
CA ILE A 143 -19.40 -18.27 9.99
C ILE A 143 -18.26 -19.22 9.61
N SER A 144 -18.00 -20.25 10.42
CA SER A 144 -16.99 -21.27 10.12
C SER A 144 -17.33 -22.06 8.86
N ALA A 145 -18.62 -22.38 8.66
CA ALA A 145 -19.10 -23.05 7.44
C ALA A 145 -18.93 -22.15 6.20
N VAL A 146 -19.28 -20.86 6.30
CA VAL A 146 -19.07 -19.89 5.21
C VAL A 146 -17.59 -19.78 4.85
N ASN A 147 -16.71 -19.68 5.85
CA ASN A 147 -15.26 -19.63 5.64
C ASN A 147 -14.71 -20.90 5.00
N ALA A 148 -15.22 -22.08 5.36
CA ALA A 148 -14.84 -23.34 4.73
C ALA A 148 -15.22 -23.36 3.24
N SER A 149 -16.45 -22.96 2.90
CA SER A 149 -16.88 -22.85 1.50
C SER A 149 -16.07 -21.81 0.72
N GLY A 150 -15.71 -20.68 1.34
CA GLY A 150 -14.86 -19.66 0.72
C GLY A 150 -13.48 -20.20 0.36
N ARG A 151 -12.84 -20.95 1.28
CA ARG A 151 -11.53 -21.59 1.02
C ARG A 151 -11.60 -22.61 -0.11
N GLU A 152 -12.63 -23.45 -0.13
CA GLU A 152 -12.83 -24.44 -1.19
C GLU A 152 -12.96 -23.76 -2.58
N LEU A 153 -13.67 -22.63 -2.66
CA LEU A 153 -13.77 -21.86 -3.90
C LEU A 153 -12.43 -21.30 -4.37
N ILE A 154 -11.62 -20.77 -3.44
CA ILE A 154 -10.28 -20.24 -3.72
C ILE A 154 -9.34 -21.37 -4.17
N GLU A 155 -9.32 -22.50 -3.45
CA GLU A 155 -8.52 -23.66 -3.81
C GLU A 155 -8.90 -24.22 -5.20
N THR A 156 -10.19 -24.28 -5.50
CA THR A 156 -10.70 -24.73 -6.80
C THR A 156 -10.33 -23.79 -7.95
N ALA A 157 -10.19 -22.49 -7.70
CA ALA A 157 -9.80 -21.52 -8.71
C ALA A 157 -8.34 -21.69 -9.17
N GLY A 158 -7.52 -22.41 -8.39
CA GLY A 158 -6.10 -22.63 -8.64
C GLY A 158 -5.25 -21.40 -8.32
N ASP A 159 -3.99 -21.46 -8.72
CA ASP A 159 -3.05 -20.36 -8.51
C ASP A 159 -3.37 -19.19 -9.46
N LEU A 160 -3.89 -18.11 -8.88
CA LEU A 160 -4.11 -16.82 -9.52
C LEU A 160 -3.12 -15.76 -9.03
N GLU A 161 -2.20 -16.09 -8.11
CA GLU A 161 -1.44 -15.08 -7.37
C GLU A 161 -0.55 -14.26 -8.31
N LEU A 162 0.28 -14.93 -9.11
CA LEU A 162 1.18 -14.27 -10.05
C LEU A 162 0.43 -13.46 -11.11
N GLY A 163 -0.61 -14.07 -11.70
CA GLY A 163 -1.42 -13.39 -12.72
C GLY A 163 -2.16 -12.18 -12.17
N THR A 164 -2.70 -12.28 -10.95
CA THR A 164 -3.40 -11.18 -10.30
C THR A 164 -2.44 -10.02 -10.03
N ARG A 165 -1.23 -10.30 -9.54
CA ARG A 165 -0.19 -9.29 -9.31
C ARG A 165 0.17 -8.53 -10.60
N GLU A 166 0.24 -9.24 -11.73
CA GLU A 166 0.60 -8.62 -13.02
C GLU A 166 -0.52 -7.81 -13.69
N CYS A 167 -1.78 -8.02 -13.29
CA CYS A 167 -2.95 -7.58 -14.06
C CYS A 167 -3.97 -6.75 -13.28
N GLN A 168 -4.13 -6.97 -11.98
CA GLN A 168 -5.13 -6.25 -11.19
C GLN A 168 -4.68 -4.80 -10.96
N GLY A 169 -5.56 -3.84 -11.25
CA GLY A 169 -5.28 -2.42 -11.07
C GLY A 169 -4.39 -1.78 -12.15
N MET A 170 -3.98 -2.55 -13.16
CA MET A 170 -3.14 -2.06 -14.26
C MET A 170 -3.96 -1.30 -15.30
N MET A 171 -3.32 -0.34 -15.96
CA MET A 171 -3.83 0.31 -17.16
C MET A 171 -3.64 -0.63 -18.36
N LEU A 172 -4.73 -0.93 -19.09
CA LEU A 172 -4.72 -1.87 -20.20
C LEU A 172 -4.97 -1.15 -21.53
N VAL A 173 -4.30 -1.60 -22.58
CA VAL A 173 -4.44 -1.10 -23.94
C VAL A 173 -5.72 -1.66 -24.54
N ARG A 174 -6.72 -0.80 -24.71
CA ARG A 174 -8.09 -1.16 -25.09
C ARG A 174 -8.16 -1.99 -26.37
N SER A 175 -7.41 -1.61 -27.41
CA SER A 175 -7.38 -2.34 -28.68
C SER A 175 -6.86 -3.79 -28.51
N SER A 176 -5.88 -3.98 -27.63
CA SER A 176 -5.30 -5.29 -27.33
C SER A 176 -6.23 -6.15 -26.46
N VAL A 177 -6.96 -5.51 -25.54
CA VAL A 177 -8.04 -6.16 -24.78
C VAL A 177 -9.15 -6.63 -25.72
N LEU A 178 -9.64 -5.76 -26.61
CA LEU A 178 -10.68 -6.10 -27.58
C LEU A 178 -10.27 -7.26 -28.50
N GLU A 179 -9.02 -7.27 -28.97
CA GLU A 179 -8.44 -8.37 -29.75
C GLU A 179 -8.49 -9.69 -28.97
N ALA A 180 -7.98 -9.69 -27.73
CA ALA A 180 -7.93 -10.89 -26.88
C ALA A 180 -9.31 -11.35 -26.41
N CYS A 181 -10.27 -10.42 -26.27
CA CYS A 181 -11.64 -10.72 -25.90
C CYS A 181 -12.37 -11.54 -26.96
N GLY A 182 -12.14 -11.27 -28.26
CA GLY A 182 -12.93 -11.87 -29.33
C GLY A 182 -14.43 -11.72 -29.05
N SER A 183 -15.14 -12.85 -28.95
CA SER A 183 -16.58 -12.90 -28.63
C SER A 183 -16.89 -13.13 -27.14
N ALA A 184 -15.89 -13.14 -26.26
CA ALA A 184 -16.11 -13.35 -24.82
C ALA A 184 -16.91 -12.19 -24.21
N ASP A 185 -17.82 -12.51 -23.30
CA ASP A 185 -18.66 -11.54 -22.59
C ASP A 185 -18.29 -11.52 -21.11
N THR A 186 -17.07 -11.07 -20.84
CA THR A 186 -16.60 -10.82 -19.48
C THR A 186 -16.78 -9.33 -19.15
N PRO A 187 -16.83 -8.95 -17.87
CA PRO A 187 -16.92 -7.55 -17.48
C PRO A 187 -15.86 -6.67 -18.14
N LEU A 188 -14.59 -7.11 -18.21
CA LEU A 188 -13.52 -6.40 -18.92
C LEU A 188 -13.82 -6.23 -20.41
N CYS A 189 -14.31 -7.28 -21.08
CA CYS A 189 -14.61 -7.23 -22.50
C CYS A 189 -15.83 -6.35 -22.82
N ALA A 190 -16.82 -6.33 -21.93
CA ALA A 190 -17.94 -5.40 -22.01
C ALA A 190 -17.45 -3.95 -21.86
N ASP A 191 -16.69 -3.66 -20.80
CA ASP A 191 -16.12 -2.33 -20.54
C ASP A 191 -15.26 -1.84 -21.71
N ALA A 192 -14.43 -2.71 -22.30
CA ALA A 192 -13.58 -2.33 -23.45
C ALA A 192 -14.37 -2.01 -24.73
N ARG A 193 -15.60 -2.53 -24.88
CA ARG A 193 -16.47 -2.24 -26.04
C ARG A 193 -17.21 -0.92 -25.89
N GLU A 194 -17.36 -0.41 -24.67
CA GLU A 194 -18.04 0.87 -24.42
C GLU A 194 -17.27 2.05 -25.03
N PRO A 195 -17.93 2.98 -25.75
CA PRO A 195 -17.25 4.12 -26.38
C PRO A 195 -16.41 4.95 -25.40
N GLU A 196 -16.94 5.16 -24.19
CA GLU A 196 -16.28 5.80 -23.06
C GLU A 196 -16.21 4.80 -21.89
N PRO A 197 -15.12 4.01 -21.78
CA PRO A 197 -14.98 3.06 -20.68
C PRO A 197 -14.92 3.81 -19.34
N LYS A 198 -15.98 3.65 -18.53
CA LYS A 198 -16.08 4.18 -17.15
C LYS A 198 -16.17 3.04 -16.12
N GLY A 199 -15.88 1.83 -16.58
CA GLY A 199 -15.90 0.64 -15.76
C GLY A 199 -14.75 0.61 -14.76
N ARG A 200 -14.60 -0.52 -14.08
CA ARG A 200 -13.60 -0.71 -13.02
C ARG A 200 -12.17 -0.90 -13.51
N TYR A 201 -11.97 -1.09 -14.82
CA TYR A 201 -10.66 -1.31 -15.42
C TYR A 201 -10.12 -0.01 -16.01
N GLY A 202 -8.85 0.27 -15.75
CA GLY A 202 -8.13 1.33 -16.45
C GLY A 202 -7.91 0.92 -17.90
N LEU A 203 -8.48 1.68 -18.84
CA LEU A 203 -8.36 1.43 -20.28
C LEU A 203 -7.84 2.69 -20.98
N VAL A 204 -6.81 2.51 -21.81
CA VAL A 204 -6.25 3.57 -22.67
C VAL A 204 -6.36 3.17 -24.14
N ASP A 205 -6.51 4.16 -25.02
CA ASP A 205 -6.63 3.89 -26.46
C ASP A 205 -5.27 3.64 -27.10
N ARG A 206 -4.23 4.38 -26.69
CA ARG A 206 -2.86 4.18 -27.16
C ARG A 206 -1.99 3.61 -26.04
N PRO A 207 -1.05 2.71 -26.35
CA PRO A 207 -0.20 2.11 -25.34
C PRO A 207 0.79 3.11 -24.73
N GLU A 208 1.14 4.19 -25.42
CA GLU A 208 2.00 5.24 -24.87
C GLU A 208 1.31 6.04 -23.75
N ASP A 209 -0.01 6.21 -23.83
CA ASP A 209 -0.82 6.95 -22.84
C ASP A 209 -0.78 6.28 -21.46
N VAL A 210 -0.33 5.02 -21.37
CA VAL A 210 -0.07 4.36 -20.06
C VAL A 210 0.97 5.16 -19.28
N TRP A 211 2.00 5.71 -19.94
CA TRP A 211 3.10 6.40 -19.26
C TRP A 211 2.70 7.69 -18.56
N ASP A 212 1.64 8.34 -19.06
CA ASP A 212 1.12 9.61 -18.56
C ASP A 212 0.36 9.43 -17.23
N PHE A 213 0.05 8.19 -16.85
CA PHE A 213 -0.54 7.89 -15.56
C PHE A 213 0.52 7.98 -14.46
N GLU A 214 0.42 9.00 -13.62
CA GLU A 214 1.25 9.15 -12.43
C GLU A 214 0.40 9.09 -11.17
N SER A 215 0.88 8.33 -10.19
CA SER A 215 0.29 8.25 -8.87
C SER A 215 1.40 8.23 -7.83
N ILE A 216 1.24 9.01 -6.76
CA ILE A 216 2.21 9.08 -5.67
C ILE A 216 1.49 8.81 -4.36
N ARG A 217 2.16 8.08 -3.47
CA ARG A 217 1.83 8.06 -2.04
C ARG A 217 2.94 8.75 -1.26
N PRO A 218 2.62 9.85 -0.56
CA PRO A 218 3.55 10.54 0.34
C PRO A 218 4.14 9.61 1.39
N TRP A 219 5.24 10.06 2.00
CA TRP A 219 5.87 9.33 3.09
C TRP A 219 4.92 9.15 4.26
N GLU A 220 4.66 7.90 4.62
CA GLU A 220 3.79 7.55 5.74
C GLU A 220 4.46 7.85 7.07
N GLN A 221 3.73 8.42 8.03
CA GLN A 221 4.28 8.65 9.37
C GLN A 221 4.49 7.30 10.08
N PRO A 222 5.68 7.06 10.66
CA PRO A 222 5.97 5.81 11.35
C PRO A 222 5.11 5.67 12.60
N THR A 223 4.62 4.46 12.85
CA THR A 223 3.97 4.08 14.11
C THR A 223 4.94 3.29 15.00
N PRO A 224 4.72 3.19 16.31
CA PRO A 224 5.48 2.30 17.18
C PRO A 224 5.46 0.85 16.70
N LEU A 225 6.50 0.10 17.06
CA LEU A 225 6.61 -1.33 16.75
C LEU A 225 5.55 -2.10 17.54
N GLY A 226 4.86 -3.03 16.88
CA GLY A 226 3.83 -3.84 17.53
C GLY A 226 3.61 -5.17 16.82
N SER A 227 2.83 -6.04 17.47
CA SER A 227 2.41 -7.30 16.89
C SER A 227 1.20 -7.14 15.97
N THR A 228 1.18 -7.87 14.87
CA THR A 228 0.03 -7.96 13.98
C THR A 228 -0.92 -9.08 14.42
N GLN A 229 -2.17 -9.04 13.95
CA GLN A 229 -3.13 -10.13 14.18
C GLN A 229 -2.65 -11.48 13.62
N ALA A 230 -1.77 -11.47 12.62
CA ALA A 230 -1.15 -12.65 12.05
C ALA A 230 0.09 -13.14 12.83
N GLY A 231 0.44 -12.49 13.95
CA GLY A 231 1.60 -12.84 14.77
C GLY A 231 2.94 -12.33 14.22
N GLY A 232 2.92 -11.42 13.24
CA GLY A 232 4.12 -10.74 12.72
C GLY A 232 4.42 -9.42 13.45
N LEU A 233 5.45 -8.72 13.00
CA LEU A 233 5.78 -7.36 13.45
C LEU A 233 5.26 -6.33 12.44
N ALA A 234 4.81 -5.17 12.93
CA ALA A 234 4.45 -4.02 12.11
C ALA A 234 4.82 -2.71 12.81
N GLY A 235 4.80 -1.62 12.06
CA GLY A 235 5.27 -0.32 12.52
C GLY A 235 6.78 -0.19 12.37
N ALA A 236 7.35 0.80 13.06
CA ALA A 236 8.76 1.16 13.00
C ALA A 236 9.29 1.39 11.57
N GLN A 237 8.44 1.79 10.63
CA GLN A 237 8.83 1.97 9.23
C GLN A 237 8.16 3.21 8.65
N THR A 238 8.76 3.77 7.61
CA THR A 238 8.14 4.79 6.77
C THR A 238 8.43 4.46 5.32
N ALA A 239 7.49 4.73 4.42
CA ALA A 239 7.63 4.42 3.02
C ALA A 239 6.96 5.46 2.14
N ALA A 240 7.48 5.63 0.93
CA ALA A 240 6.84 6.35 -0.16
C ALA A 240 6.66 5.42 -1.35
N VAL A 241 5.63 5.69 -2.15
CA VAL A 241 5.35 4.96 -3.39
C VAL A 241 5.25 5.94 -4.54
N ALA A 242 5.93 5.63 -5.63
CA ALA A 242 5.76 6.28 -6.90
C ALA A 242 5.29 5.27 -7.94
N GLN A 243 4.31 5.64 -8.74
CA GLN A 243 3.83 4.86 -9.86
C GLN A 243 3.86 5.73 -11.10
N ARG A 244 4.45 5.19 -12.17
CA ARG A 244 4.41 5.78 -13.50
C ARG A 244 4.01 4.70 -14.51
N GLY A 245 2.85 4.88 -15.13
CA GLY A 245 2.13 3.83 -15.83
C GLY A 245 1.91 2.59 -14.96
N ASN A 246 2.31 1.43 -15.48
CA ASN A 246 2.20 0.16 -14.77
C ASN A 246 3.49 -0.21 -13.99
N MET A 247 4.45 0.72 -13.88
CA MET A 247 5.65 0.55 -13.07
C MET A 247 5.44 1.16 -11.69
N MET A 248 5.66 0.38 -10.64
CA MET A 248 5.62 0.84 -9.25
C MET A 248 7.02 0.82 -8.64
N VAL A 249 7.35 1.83 -7.86
CA VAL A 249 8.57 1.92 -7.07
C VAL A 249 8.17 2.21 -5.62
N VAL A 250 8.59 1.34 -4.71
CA VAL A 250 8.44 1.54 -3.26
C VAL A 250 9.83 1.71 -2.67
N LEU A 251 9.97 2.76 -1.86
CA LEU A 251 11.14 2.97 -1.02
C LEU A 251 10.68 3.06 0.43
N SER A 252 11.19 2.16 1.28
CA SER A 252 10.97 2.22 2.72
C SER A 252 12.27 2.40 3.49
N VAL A 253 12.15 3.01 4.67
CA VAL A 253 13.15 2.96 5.73
C VAL A 253 12.55 2.11 6.86
N GLU A 254 13.19 1.00 7.18
CA GLU A 254 12.70 0.00 8.13
C GLU A 254 13.84 -0.70 8.91
N PRO A 255 13.58 -1.24 10.12
CA PRO A 255 14.54 -2.05 10.84
C PRO A 255 14.77 -3.39 10.13
N MET A 256 16.03 -3.63 9.74
CA MET A 256 16.49 -4.97 9.38
C MET A 256 16.94 -5.70 10.65
N ILE A 257 16.27 -6.82 10.94
CA ILE A 257 16.57 -7.68 12.08
C ILE A 257 17.27 -8.95 11.56
N ARG A 258 18.49 -9.22 12.04
CA ARG A 258 19.27 -10.42 11.71
C ARG A 258 19.71 -11.15 12.97
N ASP A 259 19.76 -12.47 12.92
CA ASP A 259 20.40 -13.25 13.99
C ASP A 259 21.90 -12.96 13.96
N ARG A 260 22.49 -12.61 15.10
CA ARG A 260 23.92 -12.31 15.21
C ARG A 260 24.79 -13.51 14.83
N ALA A 261 24.27 -14.74 14.99
CA ALA A 261 24.98 -15.95 14.56
C ALA A 261 25.18 -16.01 13.04
N ASP A 262 24.32 -15.33 12.26
CA ASP A 262 24.36 -15.28 10.79
C ASP A 262 25.11 -14.04 10.25
N VAL A 263 25.70 -13.23 11.14
CA VAL A 263 26.47 -12.04 10.77
C VAL A 263 27.94 -12.25 11.12
N GLY A 264 28.82 -12.16 10.12
CA GLY A 264 30.27 -12.26 10.36
C GLY A 264 30.78 -11.11 11.24
N ALA A 265 31.79 -11.38 12.08
CA ALA A 265 32.29 -10.39 13.05
C ALA A 265 32.70 -9.04 12.43
N ALA A 266 33.29 -9.05 11.23
CA ALA A 266 33.66 -7.82 10.52
C ALA A 266 32.43 -7.02 10.06
N GLU A 267 31.39 -7.70 9.57
CA GLU A 267 30.14 -7.07 9.16
C GLU A 267 29.39 -6.52 10.39
N ALA A 268 29.31 -7.30 11.47
CA ALA A 268 28.70 -6.88 12.72
C ALA A 268 29.36 -5.61 13.27
N ALA A 269 30.70 -5.54 13.28
CA ALA A 269 31.43 -4.36 13.72
C ALA A 269 31.15 -3.12 12.86
N LEU A 270 31.02 -3.28 11.54
CA LEU A 270 30.65 -2.18 10.64
C LEU A 270 29.23 -1.67 10.90
N LEU A 271 28.28 -2.58 11.11
CA LEU A 271 26.90 -2.28 11.39
C LEU A 271 26.73 -1.61 12.76
N GLU A 272 27.45 -2.07 13.79
CA GLU A 272 27.45 -1.44 15.11
C GLU A 272 28.09 -0.05 15.08
N ALA A 273 29.19 0.14 14.35
CA ALA A 273 29.78 1.48 14.17
C ALA A 273 28.80 2.43 13.46
N ASN A 274 28.00 1.93 12.51
CA ASN A 274 26.95 2.73 11.87
C ASN A 274 25.84 3.10 12.88
N LEU A 275 25.40 2.17 13.73
CA LEU A 275 24.44 2.45 14.82
C LEU A 275 24.98 3.52 15.79
N ASP A 276 26.25 3.42 16.18
CA ASP A 276 26.90 4.42 17.03
C ASP A 276 26.91 5.81 16.35
N SER A 277 27.21 5.85 15.05
CA SER A 277 27.19 7.10 14.27
C SER A 277 25.80 7.73 14.17
N LEU A 278 24.75 6.90 14.24
CA LEU A 278 23.34 7.30 14.26
C LEU A 278 22.86 7.67 15.67
N GLY A 279 23.65 7.42 16.72
CA GLY A 279 23.25 7.62 18.11
C GLY A 279 22.25 6.57 18.62
N ILE A 280 22.07 5.45 17.92
CA ILE A 280 21.19 4.36 18.34
C ILE A 280 21.96 3.48 19.32
N THR A 281 21.53 3.46 20.58
CA THR A 281 22.25 2.77 21.67
C THR A 281 21.69 1.40 22.03
N HIS A 282 20.45 1.08 21.63
CA HIS A 282 19.87 -0.22 21.91
C HIS A 282 20.70 -1.34 21.27
N ARG A 283 20.98 -2.39 22.03
CA ARG A 283 21.72 -3.59 21.59
C ARG A 283 21.02 -4.81 22.15
N ASN A 284 20.77 -5.80 21.29
CA ASN A 284 20.22 -7.08 21.69
C ASN A 284 21.30 -8.18 21.60
N ALA A 285 21.27 -9.15 22.52
CA ALA A 285 22.28 -10.21 22.62
C ALA A 285 22.20 -11.22 21.46
N LYS A 286 20.99 -11.46 20.96
CA LYS A 286 20.71 -12.44 19.91
C LYS A 286 20.58 -11.79 18.53
N TYR A 287 19.98 -10.61 18.47
CA TYR A 287 19.66 -9.94 17.22
C TYR A 287 20.51 -8.70 16.98
N LEU A 288 20.90 -8.50 15.72
CA LEU A 288 21.45 -7.25 15.21
C LEU A 288 20.32 -6.52 14.49
N VAL A 289 19.96 -5.35 15.02
CA VAL A 289 18.88 -4.53 14.47
C VAL A 289 19.47 -3.23 13.96
N VAL A 290 19.35 -2.98 12.66
CA VAL A 290 19.88 -1.78 12.00
C VAL A 290 18.83 -1.16 11.10
N PRO A 291 18.80 0.17 10.93
CA PRO A 291 17.98 0.77 9.90
C PRO A 291 18.47 0.33 8.52
N ALA A 292 17.53 0.04 7.63
CA ALA A 292 17.76 -0.39 6.28
C ALA A 292 16.86 0.37 5.30
N LEU A 293 17.29 0.43 4.05
CA LEU A 293 16.43 0.79 2.93
C LEU A 293 15.88 -0.49 2.32
N SER A 294 14.57 -0.57 2.16
CA SER A 294 13.92 -1.58 1.33
C SER A 294 13.49 -0.90 0.03
N VAL A 295 13.89 -1.48 -1.09
CA VAL A 295 13.55 -1.02 -2.44
C VAL A 295 12.77 -2.12 -3.12
N GLU A 296 11.60 -1.77 -3.64
CA GLU A 296 10.78 -2.64 -4.47
C GLU A 296 10.51 -1.95 -5.81
N ILE A 297 10.70 -2.66 -6.90
CA ILE A 297 10.38 -2.22 -8.26
C ILE A 297 9.48 -3.27 -8.87
N GLU A 298 8.21 -2.93 -9.05
CA GLU A 298 7.26 -3.77 -9.76
C GLU A 298 7.28 -3.39 -11.24
N VAL A 299 8.00 -4.18 -12.02
CA VAL A 299 8.04 -4.08 -13.47
C VAL A 299 8.16 -5.50 -14.04
N ALA A 300 7.30 -5.84 -15.01
CA ALA A 300 7.24 -7.20 -15.54
C ALA A 300 8.41 -7.50 -16.49
N GLU A 301 8.81 -6.50 -17.27
CA GLU A 301 9.89 -6.61 -18.24
C GLU A 301 10.54 -5.24 -18.48
N PRO A 302 11.82 -5.18 -18.89
CA PRO A 302 12.47 -3.91 -19.18
C PRO A 302 11.73 -3.07 -20.24
N LEU A 303 11.51 -1.79 -19.97
CA LEU A 303 10.64 -0.91 -20.76
C LEU A 303 11.38 -0.11 -21.84
N GLY A 304 12.69 0.06 -21.73
CA GLY A 304 13.53 0.86 -22.64
C GLY A 304 14.77 0.12 -23.16
N GLY A 305 14.95 -1.15 -22.79
CA GLY A 305 16.20 -1.88 -23.03
C GLY A 305 17.30 -1.50 -22.02
N GLU A 306 16.90 -0.99 -20.85
CA GLU A 306 17.75 -0.83 -19.69
C GLU A 306 18.36 -2.16 -19.27
N THR A 307 19.52 -2.05 -18.66
CA THR A 307 20.29 -3.17 -18.11
C THR A 307 20.34 -3.13 -16.60
N HIS A 308 20.15 -1.95 -16.00
CA HIS A 308 20.21 -1.71 -14.57
C HIS A 308 19.21 -0.63 -14.16
N TYR A 309 18.81 -0.69 -12.90
CA TYR A 309 18.09 0.35 -12.19
C TYR A 309 18.98 0.96 -11.13
N PHE A 310 19.06 2.28 -11.11
CA PHE A 310 19.84 3.04 -10.13
C PHE A 310 18.86 3.85 -9.30
N LEU A 311 18.87 3.64 -7.99
CA LEU A 311 18.21 4.53 -7.04
C LEU A 311 19.26 5.54 -6.55
N HIS A 312 18.98 6.82 -6.67
CA HIS A 312 19.95 7.87 -6.37
C HIS A 312 19.30 9.17 -5.91
N PHE A 313 20.13 10.04 -5.32
CA PHE A 313 19.78 11.44 -5.08
C PHE A 313 20.24 12.31 -6.25
N GLY A 314 19.54 13.42 -6.51
CA GLY A 314 19.96 14.45 -7.47
C GLY A 314 20.20 13.93 -8.90
N ASP A 315 21.03 14.63 -9.68
CA ASP A 315 21.48 14.16 -10.99
C ASP A 315 22.68 13.20 -10.86
N LEU A 316 22.78 12.19 -11.72
CA LEU A 316 23.82 11.15 -11.66
C LEU A 316 25.23 11.65 -12.03
N SER A 317 25.54 12.93 -11.84
CA SER A 317 26.85 13.53 -12.13
C SER A 317 27.95 13.00 -11.21
N ASN A 318 27.63 12.57 -9.99
CA ASN A 318 28.57 11.94 -9.05
C ASN A 318 28.05 10.61 -8.49
N PRO A 319 28.05 9.53 -9.30
CA PRO A 319 27.40 8.29 -8.92
C PRO A 319 28.01 7.62 -7.68
N GLY A 320 29.30 7.85 -7.40
CA GLY A 320 29.96 7.30 -6.21
C GLY A 320 29.48 7.88 -4.88
N ARG A 321 28.79 9.02 -4.90
CA ARG A 321 28.17 9.64 -3.73
C ARG A 321 26.65 9.53 -3.75
N ASP A 322 26.07 9.60 -4.93
CA ASP A 322 24.64 9.85 -5.09
C ASP A 322 23.82 8.58 -5.33
N VAL A 323 24.43 7.50 -5.84
CA VAL A 323 23.76 6.19 -5.98
C VAL A 323 23.69 5.50 -4.62
N ILE A 324 22.48 5.17 -4.20
CA ILE A 324 22.20 4.47 -2.94
C ILE A 324 21.95 2.97 -3.14
N TRP A 325 21.41 2.59 -4.28
CA TRP A 325 21.13 1.19 -4.59
C TRP A 325 21.16 0.94 -6.10
N THR A 326 21.55 -0.26 -6.49
CA THR A 326 21.55 -0.69 -7.89
C THR A 326 21.03 -2.11 -7.99
N SER A 327 20.25 -2.40 -9.03
CA SER A 327 19.90 -3.77 -9.41
C SER A 327 19.99 -3.97 -10.92
N PRO A 328 20.37 -5.16 -11.40
CA PRO A 328 20.13 -5.56 -12.78
C PRO A 328 18.65 -5.45 -13.16
N ALA A 329 18.37 -4.99 -14.38
CA ALA A 329 17.03 -4.98 -14.94
C ALA A 329 16.69 -6.38 -15.50
N ILE A 330 16.36 -7.30 -14.60
CA ILE A 330 15.92 -8.66 -14.92
C ILE A 330 14.39 -8.68 -14.93
N GLY A 331 13.77 -9.30 -15.94
CA GLY A 331 12.34 -9.22 -16.24
C GLY A 331 11.43 -9.93 -15.22
N HIS A 332 11.36 -9.38 -14.01
CA HIS A 332 10.46 -9.70 -12.92
C HIS A 332 10.56 -8.59 -11.85
N PRO A 333 9.61 -8.52 -10.89
CA PRO A 333 9.72 -7.59 -9.77
C PRO A 333 11.07 -7.73 -9.05
N GLN A 334 11.68 -6.59 -8.74
CA GLN A 334 12.95 -6.50 -8.00
C GLN A 334 12.66 -6.11 -6.56
N GLN A 335 13.29 -6.79 -5.61
CA GLN A 335 13.27 -6.40 -4.21
C GLN A 335 14.69 -6.47 -3.65
N GLY A 336 15.07 -5.47 -2.86
CA GLY A 336 16.36 -5.46 -2.19
C GLY A 336 16.30 -4.69 -0.88
N THR A 337 16.90 -5.26 0.16
CA THR A 337 17.06 -4.60 1.46
C THR A 337 18.54 -4.40 1.73
N ILE A 338 18.95 -3.16 2.01
CA ILE A 338 20.34 -2.80 2.28
C ILE A 338 20.47 -2.00 3.58
N PRO A 339 21.50 -2.22 4.41
CA PRO A 339 21.75 -1.38 5.58
C PRO A 339 21.86 0.09 5.19
N ALA A 340 21.10 0.95 5.86
CA ALA A 340 21.09 2.37 5.60
C ALA A 340 22.25 3.04 6.33
N THR A 341 23.12 3.73 5.60
CA THR A 341 24.23 4.48 6.20
C THR A 341 23.73 5.79 6.78
N LYS A 342 24.46 6.34 7.77
CA LYS A 342 24.17 7.67 8.30
C LYS A 342 24.05 8.75 7.21
N ALA A 343 24.95 8.74 6.22
CA ALA A 343 24.94 9.73 5.14
C ALA A 343 23.65 9.69 4.33
N VAL A 344 23.12 8.50 4.04
CA VAL A 344 21.86 8.32 3.31
C VAL A 344 20.67 8.76 4.16
N LEU A 345 20.63 8.36 5.43
CA LEU A 345 19.56 8.72 6.35
C LEU A 345 19.51 10.22 6.64
N ASP A 346 20.66 10.89 6.76
CA ASP A 346 20.75 12.35 6.93
C ASP A 346 20.16 13.09 5.72
N ARG A 347 20.46 12.63 4.49
CA ARG A 347 19.91 13.20 3.25
C ARG A 347 18.40 13.01 3.15
N LEU A 348 17.92 11.81 3.49
CA LEU A 348 16.49 11.53 3.54
C LEU A 348 15.79 12.40 4.59
N ALA A 349 16.34 12.53 5.79
CA ALA A 349 15.83 13.38 6.86
C ALA A 349 15.87 14.88 6.51
N ALA A 350 16.78 15.29 5.62
CA ALA A 350 16.81 16.64 5.06
C ALA A 350 15.78 16.87 3.94
N GLY A 351 15.07 15.83 3.51
CA GLY A 351 14.07 15.89 2.45
C GLY A 351 14.67 15.92 1.04
N GLU A 352 15.89 15.42 0.85
CA GLU A 352 16.49 15.36 -0.48
C GLU A 352 15.79 14.33 -1.37
N GLY A 353 15.36 14.76 -2.55
CA GLY A 353 14.64 13.93 -3.51
C GLY A 353 15.39 12.69 -3.97
N VAL A 354 14.64 11.59 -4.10
CA VAL A 354 15.13 10.30 -4.57
C VAL A 354 14.51 9.98 -5.91
N THR A 355 15.35 9.53 -6.84
CA THR A 355 14.94 9.16 -8.18
C THR A 355 15.39 7.75 -8.48
N LEU A 356 14.51 6.97 -9.12
CA LEU A 356 14.88 5.74 -9.78
C LEU A 356 15.12 6.02 -11.25
N THR A 357 16.31 5.72 -11.77
CA THR A 357 16.64 5.87 -13.18
C THR A 357 16.99 4.52 -13.80
N ALA A 358 16.38 4.24 -14.95
CA ALA A 358 16.72 3.11 -15.79
C ALA A 358 17.96 3.43 -16.63
N ILE A 359 18.96 2.56 -16.55
CA ILE A 359 20.28 2.76 -17.14
C ILE A 359 20.60 1.65 -18.14
N ARG A 360 21.07 2.04 -19.32
CA ARG A 360 21.70 1.15 -20.29
C ARG A 360 23.21 1.34 -20.28
N PHE A 361 23.95 0.23 -20.23
CA PHE A 361 25.38 0.20 -20.55
C PHE A 361 25.56 -0.37 -21.97
N PRO A 362 25.77 0.47 -23.00
CA PRO A 362 25.85 0.02 -24.39
C PRO A 362 27.02 -0.93 -24.66
N ASP A 363 28.12 -0.75 -23.92
CA ASP A 363 29.28 -1.64 -23.91
C ASP A 363 29.58 -1.99 -22.44
N PRO A 364 29.42 -3.26 -22.01
CA PRO A 364 29.73 -3.69 -20.64
C PRO A 364 31.19 -3.43 -20.23
N ALA A 365 32.10 -3.27 -21.20
CA ALA A 365 33.51 -2.92 -20.95
C ALA A 365 33.73 -1.42 -20.76
N GLN A 366 32.78 -0.57 -21.14
CA GLN A 366 32.85 0.88 -20.97
C GLN A 366 31.94 1.34 -19.83
N LYS A 367 32.43 2.28 -19.01
CA LYS A 367 31.68 2.88 -17.90
C LYS A 367 30.73 4.01 -18.33
N GLN A 368 30.40 4.10 -19.62
CA GLN A 368 29.45 5.09 -20.12
C GLN A 368 28.04 4.51 -20.03
N ALA A 369 27.27 5.07 -19.10
CA ALA A 369 25.86 4.78 -18.90
C ALA A 369 25.00 5.80 -19.65
N GLU A 370 23.88 5.33 -20.19
CA GLU A 370 22.83 6.15 -20.77
C GLU A 370 21.59 6.05 -19.89
N ALA A 371 21.08 7.18 -19.40
CA ALA A 371 19.80 7.26 -18.72
C ALA A 371 18.67 7.20 -19.75
N LEU A 372 17.75 6.24 -19.58
CA LEU A 372 16.65 6.02 -20.51
C LEU A 372 15.37 6.72 -20.04
N TYR A 373 15.00 6.52 -18.79
CA TYR A 373 13.84 7.14 -18.15
C TYR A 373 14.02 7.17 -16.63
N SER A 374 13.22 8.01 -15.97
CA SER A 374 13.25 8.18 -14.51
C SER A 374 11.85 8.18 -13.92
N VAL A 375 11.76 7.69 -12.68
CA VAL A 375 10.59 7.77 -11.81
C VAL A 375 11.04 8.45 -10.53
N GLU A 376 10.46 9.61 -10.25
CA GLU A 376 10.78 10.40 -9.05
C GLU A 376 9.87 9.95 -7.88
N LEU A 377 10.48 9.73 -6.71
CA LEU A 377 9.74 9.53 -5.48
C LEU A 377 9.36 10.90 -4.89
N THR A 378 8.15 11.00 -4.35
CA THR A 378 7.68 12.23 -3.75
C THR A 378 8.46 12.58 -2.48
N GLU A 379 8.84 13.85 -2.34
CA GLU A 379 9.47 14.39 -1.13
C GLU A 379 8.43 14.74 -0.03
N VAL A 380 7.14 14.67 -0.35
CA VAL A 380 6.07 15.09 0.55
C VAL A 380 6.08 14.22 1.81
N GLY A 381 6.30 14.87 2.95
CA GLY A 381 6.35 14.22 4.26
C GLY A 381 7.69 13.55 4.59
N GLN A 382 8.64 13.47 3.64
CA GLN A 382 9.88 12.72 3.77
C GLN A 382 10.71 13.11 4.99
N ALA A 383 11.09 14.39 5.06
CA ALA A 383 11.94 14.91 6.13
C ALA A 383 11.34 14.65 7.52
N LEU A 384 10.03 14.84 7.65
CA LEU A 384 9.29 14.62 8.90
C LEU A 384 9.26 13.14 9.26
N ALA A 385 8.81 12.28 8.35
CA ALA A 385 8.61 10.86 8.62
C ALA A 385 9.93 10.14 8.93
N VAL A 386 10.99 10.43 8.16
CA VAL A 386 12.32 9.86 8.39
C VAL A 386 12.91 10.36 9.71
N SER A 387 12.79 11.66 10.02
CA SER A 387 13.26 12.19 11.30
C SER A 387 12.53 11.59 12.49
N MET A 388 11.20 11.42 12.40
CA MET A 388 10.39 10.77 13.44
C MET A 388 10.82 9.32 13.63
N LEU A 389 11.06 8.58 12.54
CA LEU A 389 11.53 7.20 12.64
C LEU A 389 12.90 7.12 13.30
N LEU A 390 13.86 7.96 12.87
CA LEU A 390 15.21 7.96 13.43
C LEU A 390 15.23 8.35 14.92
N GLU A 391 14.32 9.24 15.35
CA GLU A 391 14.18 9.55 16.76
C GLU A 391 13.62 8.37 17.54
N TYR A 392 12.53 7.77 17.06
CA TYR A 392 11.94 6.57 17.65
C TYR A 392 12.95 5.41 17.79
N LEU A 393 13.79 5.20 16.77
CA LEU A 393 14.86 4.18 16.81
C LEU A 393 15.91 4.44 17.91
N LYS A 394 16.11 5.69 18.32
CA LYS A 394 17.06 6.04 19.41
C LYS A 394 16.42 5.92 20.78
N THR A 395 15.13 6.23 20.91
CA THR A 395 14.45 6.38 22.20
C THR A 395 13.68 5.13 22.60
N ASP A 396 12.63 4.81 21.86
CA ASP A 396 11.56 3.92 22.32
C ASP A 396 11.64 2.54 21.67
N PHE A 397 12.23 2.44 20.48
CA PHE A 397 12.32 1.19 19.71
C PHE A 397 12.87 0.01 20.52
N GLY A 398 13.92 0.24 21.32
CA GLY A 398 14.54 -0.84 22.08
C GLY A 398 13.59 -1.45 23.11
N ALA A 399 12.81 -0.63 23.80
CA ALA A 399 11.84 -1.09 24.78
C ALA A 399 10.69 -1.84 24.10
N ASP A 400 10.18 -1.33 22.98
CA ASP A 400 9.11 -1.97 22.21
C ASP A 400 9.58 -3.29 21.59
N PHE A 401 10.82 -3.35 21.09
CA PHE A 401 11.40 -4.56 20.51
C PHE A 401 11.58 -5.66 21.57
N ASP A 402 12.19 -5.34 22.72
CA ASP A 402 12.41 -6.32 23.78
C ASP A 402 11.08 -6.84 24.36
N ALA A 403 10.04 -6.01 24.43
CA ALA A 403 8.71 -6.41 24.87
C ALA A 403 8.01 -7.42 23.92
N LEU A 404 8.44 -7.49 22.66
CA LEU A 404 7.90 -8.39 21.64
C LEU A 404 8.69 -9.69 21.52
N LEU A 405 9.84 -9.82 22.20
CA LEU A 405 10.62 -11.05 22.18
C LEU A 405 9.98 -12.13 23.08
N PRO A 406 9.96 -13.40 22.65
CA PRO A 406 9.50 -14.51 23.49
C PRO A 406 10.33 -14.64 24.76
N ALA A 407 9.70 -15.00 25.88
CA ALA A 407 10.42 -15.24 27.15
C ALA A 407 11.53 -16.30 26.97
N GLY A 408 12.77 -15.94 27.32
CA GLY A 408 13.96 -16.78 27.14
C GLY A 408 14.71 -16.58 25.81
N ALA A 409 14.42 -15.51 25.07
CA ALA A 409 15.20 -15.09 23.91
C ALA A 409 16.46 -14.25 24.25
N ASP A 410 16.75 -14.07 25.55
CA ASP A 410 17.91 -13.35 26.09
C ASP A 410 19.22 -14.16 26.07
#